data_AF-A0A536MAL5-F1
#
_entry.id   AF-A0A536MAL5-F1
#
_cell.length_a   1.000
_cell.length_b   1.000
_cell.length_c   1.000
_cell.angle_alpha   90.00
_cell.angle_beta   90.00
_cell.angle_gamma   90.00
#
_symmetry.space_group_name_H-M   'P 1'
#
loop_
_entity.id
_entity.type
_entity.pdbx_description
1 polymer ?
#
loop_
_entity_poly.entity_id
_entity_poly.type
_entity_poly.pdbx_seq_one_letter_code
_entity_poly.pdbx_strand_id
1 'polypeptide(L)'
;MTRISIDLGRRLGTVDRRIFGQFIEHIGRCIYGGVYDEGSPLADARGFRRDVLDAARPLRIPILRWPGGNFVSGYHWLDGVGPRDRRPRRSELAWYAEESNRFGTAEF
;
A
#
# COMPACT_ATOMS: atom_id res chain seq x y z
N MET A 1 -5.41 40.43 17.38
CA MET A 1 -4.98 40.48 15.97
C MET A 1 -3.83 39.48 15.80
N THR A 2 -3.93 38.54 14.88
CA THR A 2 -2.88 37.51 14.66
C THR A 2 -1.96 37.97 13.54
N ARG A 3 -0.64 37.82 13.72
CA ARG A 3 0.39 38.17 12.74
C ARG A 3 1.28 36.97 12.43
N ILE A 4 1.52 36.72 11.15
CA ILE A 4 2.50 35.75 10.65
C ILE A 4 3.60 36.54 9.93
N SER A 5 4.86 36.20 10.16
CA SER A 5 6.02 36.74 9.43
C SER A 5 6.83 35.61 8.81
N ILE A 6 7.41 35.87 7.63
CA ILE A 6 8.26 34.93 6.91
C ILE A 6 9.63 35.58 6.75
N ASP A 7 10.65 34.93 7.28
CA ASP A 7 12.06 35.32 7.15
C ASP A 7 12.81 34.24 6.36
N LEU A 8 13.25 34.59 5.15
CA LEU A 8 13.93 33.67 4.23
C LEU A 8 15.38 33.35 4.67
N GLY A 9 15.96 34.12 5.60
CA GLY A 9 17.25 33.84 6.21
C GLY A 9 17.18 32.73 7.26
N ARG A 10 16.00 32.50 7.86
CA ARG A 10 15.78 31.49 8.90
C ARG A 10 15.39 30.13 8.31
N ARG A 11 16.34 29.46 7.66
CA ARG A 11 16.12 28.13 7.07
C ARG A 11 16.21 27.03 8.13
N LEU A 12 15.25 26.11 8.16
CA LEU A 12 15.27 24.93 9.05
C LEU A 12 15.97 23.72 8.42
N GLY A 13 15.87 23.57 7.10
CA GLY A 13 16.43 22.43 6.38
C GLY A 13 15.82 22.30 4.98
N THR A 14 16.20 21.23 4.28
CA THR A 14 15.61 20.88 2.98
C THR A 14 14.46 19.91 3.21
N VAL A 15 13.32 20.16 2.55
CA VAL A 15 12.20 19.23 2.59
C VAL A 15 12.55 17.99 1.76
N ASP A 16 12.78 16.87 2.45
CA ASP A 16 12.82 15.57 1.80
C ASP A 16 11.41 15.14 1.41
N ARG A 17 11.18 14.85 0.13
CA ARG A 17 9.84 14.47 -0.35
C ARG A 17 9.30 13.22 0.34
N ARG A 18 10.15 12.35 0.90
CA ARG A 18 9.73 11.12 1.60
C ARG A 18 8.82 11.37 2.80
N ILE A 19 8.73 12.60 3.32
CA ILE A 19 7.70 12.97 4.31
C ILE A 19 6.26 12.88 3.76
N PHE A 20 6.10 12.91 2.43
CA PHE A 20 4.84 12.71 1.72
C PHE A 20 4.60 11.24 1.33
N GLY A 21 5.35 10.31 1.95
CA GLY A 21 5.15 8.88 1.79
C GLY A 21 3.77 8.43 2.25
N GLN A 22 3.37 7.24 1.80
CA GLN A 22 2.08 6.63 2.14
C GLN A 22 2.29 5.21 2.66
N PHE A 23 1.19 4.56 2.99
CA PHE A 23 1.19 3.25 3.59
C PHE A 23 0.02 2.41 3.09
N ILE A 24 0.29 1.19 2.68
CA ILE A 24 -0.73 0.17 2.43
C ILE A 24 -0.40 -1.10 3.22
N GLU A 25 -1.45 -1.73 3.73
CA GLU A 25 -1.38 -2.93 4.55
C GLU A 25 -2.35 -3.97 3.98
N HIS A 26 -2.09 -5.24 4.19
CA HIS A 26 -3.08 -6.30 4.06
C HIS A 26 -4.15 -6.20 5.17
N ILE A 27 -4.99 -5.17 5.08
CA ILE A 27 -6.06 -4.86 6.03
C ILE A 27 -7.36 -4.53 5.28
N GLY A 28 -8.45 -5.20 5.65
CA GLY A 28 -9.78 -4.95 5.10
C GLY A 28 -9.78 -4.96 3.56
N ARG A 29 -10.06 -3.80 2.96
CA ARG A 29 -10.10 -3.62 1.50
C ARG A 29 -8.97 -2.76 0.94
N CYS A 30 -7.86 -2.61 1.67
CA CYS A 30 -6.73 -1.81 1.20
C CYS A 30 -6.07 -2.45 -0.04
N ILE A 31 -5.74 -3.74 0.06
CA ILE A 31 -5.24 -4.54 -1.07
C ILE A 31 -6.41 -5.09 -1.87
N TYR A 32 -7.09 -6.11 -1.34
CA TYR A 32 -8.17 -6.84 -2.03
C TYR A 32 -9.46 -6.01 -2.11
N GLY A 33 -9.92 -5.73 -3.33
CA GLY A 33 -11.04 -4.82 -3.59
C GLY A 33 -10.66 -3.34 -3.52
N GLY A 34 -9.37 -3.04 -3.26
CA GLY A 34 -8.77 -1.71 -3.24
C GLY A 34 -7.83 -1.53 -4.41
N VAL A 35 -6.52 -1.50 -4.16
CA VAL A 35 -5.51 -1.37 -5.23
C VAL A 35 -5.47 -2.59 -6.16
N TYR A 36 -5.91 -3.75 -5.68
CA TYR A 36 -5.86 -5.01 -6.38
C TYR A 36 -7.22 -5.74 -6.34
N ASP A 37 -7.80 -5.99 -7.50
CA ASP A 37 -9.11 -6.63 -7.66
C ASP A 37 -9.21 -7.31 -9.04
N GLU A 38 -8.83 -8.59 -9.10
CA GLU A 38 -8.78 -9.37 -10.35
C GLU A 38 -10.14 -9.54 -11.04
N GLY A 39 -11.25 -9.40 -10.30
CA GLY A 39 -12.61 -9.51 -10.84
C GLY A 39 -13.17 -8.20 -11.37
N SER A 40 -12.49 -7.07 -11.17
CA SER A 40 -13.01 -5.76 -11.51
C SER A 40 -12.94 -5.49 -13.02
N PRO A 41 -14.00 -4.92 -13.64
CA PRO A 41 -13.92 -4.44 -15.03
C PRO A 41 -12.93 -3.27 -15.20
N LEU A 42 -12.52 -2.65 -14.10
CA LEU A 42 -11.57 -1.53 -14.08
C LEU A 42 -10.13 -1.99 -13.88
N ALA A 43 -9.88 -3.28 -13.63
CA ALA A 43 -8.55 -3.81 -13.45
C ALA A 43 -7.74 -3.86 -14.77
N ASP A 44 -6.42 -3.81 -14.65
CA ASP A 44 -5.50 -4.18 -15.72
C ASP A 44 -5.33 -5.72 -15.79
N ALA A 45 -4.57 -6.21 -16.77
CA ALA A 45 -4.33 -7.65 -16.96
C ALA A 45 -3.58 -8.33 -15.79
N ARG A 46 -3.00 -7.55 -14.87
CA ARG A 46 -2.31 -8.06 -13.69
C ARG A 46 -3.21 -8.08 -12.45
N GLY A 47 -4.36 -7.39 -12.50
CA GLY A 47 -5.33 -7.28 -11.40
C GLY A 47 -5.35 -5.92 -10.70
N PHE A 48 -4.58 -4.93 -11.16
CA PHE A 48 -4.55 -3.61 -10.53
C PHE A 48 -5.70 -2.73 -11.00
N ARG A 49 -6.39 -2.09 -10.05
CA ARG A 49 -7.46 -1.13 -10.34
C ARG A 49 -6.89 0.15 -10.97
N ARG A 50 -7.09 0.32 -12.28
CA ARG A 50 -6.54 1.46 -13.04
C ARG A 50 -7.03 2.79 -12.51
N ASP A 51 -8.32 2.87 -12.18
CA ASP A 51 -8.95 4.05 -11.61
C ASP A 51 -8.38 4.42 -10.23
N VAL A 52 -8.03 3.43 -9.39
CA VAL A 52 -7.37 3.66 -8.10
C VAL A 52 -5.95 4.18 -8.31
N LEU A 53 -5.20 3.58 -9.24
CA LEU A 53 -3.85 4.05 -9.58
C LEU A 53 -3.89 5.47 -10.19
N ASP A 54 -4.87 5.77 -11.03
CA ASP A 54 -5.07 7.09 -11.64
C ASP A 54 -5.40 8.15 -10.58
N ALA A 55 -6.22 7.83 -9.58
CA ALA A 55 -6.48 8.70 -8.44
C ALA A 55 -5.23 8.93 -7.58
N ALA A 56 -4.34 7.94 -7.47
CA ALA A 56 -3.11 8.03 -6.68
C ALA A 56 -1.97 8.79 -7.39
N ARG A 57 -1.91 8.76 -8.73
CA ARG A 57 -0.83 9.40 -9.53
C ARG A 57 -0.60 10.89 -9.20
N PRO A 58 -1.64 11.75 -9.09
CA PRO A 58 -1.46 13.17 -8.75
C PRO A 58 -0.83 13.42 -7.38
N LEU A 59 -0.94 12.47 -6.45
CA LEU A 59 -0.34 12.57 -5.11
C LEU A 59 1.19 12.50 -5.15
N ARG A 60 1.77 11.99 -6.25
CA ARG A 60 3.22 11.87 -6.47
C ARG A 60 3.95 11.21 -5.28
N ILE A 61 3.36 10.14 -4.76
CA ILE A 61 3.84 9.40 -3.58
C ILE A 61 5.29 8.96 -3.82
N PRO A 62 6.27 9.44 -3.03
CA PRO A 62 7.68 9.18 -3.26
C PRO A 62 8.17 7.87 -2.62
N ILE A 63 7.43 7.36 -1.63
CA ILE A 63 7.71 6.10 -0.95
C ILE A 63 6.41 5.52 -0.42
N LEU A 64 6.26 4.21 -0.54
CA LEU A 64 5.09 3.48 -0.05
C LEU A 64 5.56 2.35 0.86
N ARG A 65 5.08 2.35 2.10
CA ARG A 65 5.32 1.26 3.05
C ARG A 65 4.32 0.12 2.78
N TRP A 66 4.80 -1.12 2.87
CA TRP A 66 4.07 -2.39 2.73
C TRP A 66 4.96 -3.51 3.34
N PRO A 67 4.47 -4.69 3.77
CA PRO A 67 3.08 -5.18 3.83
C PRO A 67 2.37 -4.94 5.17
N GLY A 68 3.11 -4.43 6.17
CA GLY A 68 2.61 -4.22 7.53
C GLY A 68 1.53 -3.13 7.58
N GLY A 69 0.99 -2.77 8.73
CA GLY A 69 1.48 -2.77 10.10
C GLY A 69 1.36 -4.11 10.82
N ASN A 70 0.34 -4.29 11.65
CA ASN A 70 0.22 -5.47 12.51
C ASN A 70 0.21 -6.77 11.71
N PHE A 71 -0.29 -6.73 10.46
CA PHE A 71 -0.24 -7.85 9.51
C PHE A 71 1.14 -8.52 9.44
N VAL A 72 2.22 -7.72 9.34
CA VAL A 72 3.55 -8.28 9.08
C VAL A 72 4.09 -9.08 10.26
N SER A 73 3.56 -8.88 11.48
CA SER A 73 3.99 -9.59 12.67
C SER A 73 3.70 -11.09 12.62
N GLY A 74 2.67 -11.51 11.86
CA GLY A 74 2.31 -12.91 11.64
C GLY A 74 2.53 -13.39 10.20
N TYR A 75 3.12 -12.56 9.34
CA TYR A 75 3.21 -12.82 7.91
C TYR A 75 4.46 -13.61 7.52
N HIS A 76 4.27 -14.71 6.80
CA HIS A 76 5.36 -15.46 6.17
C HIS A 76 5.48 -15.06 4.70
N TRP A 77 6.48 -14.24 4.36
CA TRP A 77 6.62 -13.70 2.99
C TRP A 77 6.71 -14.76 1.89
N LEU A 78 7.22 -15.96 2.22
CA LEU A 78 7.27 -17.09 1.28
C LEU A 78 5.88 -17.57 0.84
N ASP A 79 4.86 -17.37 1.67
CA ASP A 79 3.48 -17.69 1.31
C ASP A 79 2.96 -16.77 0.18
N GLY A 80 3.54 -15.57 0.01
CA GLY A 80 3.17 -14.58 -1.00
C GLY A 80 3.98 -14.60 -2.30
N VAL A 81 4.80 -15.64 -2.55
CA VAL A 81 5.63 -15.73 -3.78
C VAL A 81 5.41 -17.04 -4.54
N GLY A 82 5.93 -17.12 -5.76
CA GLY A 82 5.71 -18.27 -6.65
C GLY A 82 4.34 -18.25 -7.34
N PRO A 83 3.94 -19.36 -8.00
CA PRO A 83 2.68 -19.42 -8.74
C PRO A 83 1.46 -19.13 -7.85
N ARG A 84 0.68 -18.09 -8.18
CA ARG A 84 -0.44 -17.59 -7.35
C ARG A 84 -1.41 -18.68 -6.91
N ASP A 85 -1.75 -19.61 -7.79
CA ASP A 85 -2.73 -20.67 -7.49
C ASP A 85 -2.17 -21.81 -6.59
N ARG A 86 -0.89 -21.73 -6.22
CA ARG A 86 -0.25 -22.66 -5.27
C ARG A 86 0.06 -22.01 -3.92
N ARG A 87 -0.23 -20.72 -3.76
CA ARG A 87 0.02 -20.00 -2.51
C ARG A 87 -1.03 -20.37 -1.46
N PRO A 88 -0.65 -20.60 -0.20
CA PRO A 88 -1.58 -21.00 0.84
C PRO A 88 -2.46 -19.83 1.29
N ARG A 89 -3.71 -20.11 1.65
CA ARG A 89 -4.54 -19.18 2.42
C ARG A 89 -4.16 -19.27 3.90
N ARG A 90 -4.13 -18.16 4.62
CA ARG A 90 -3.75 -18.10 6.04
C ARG A 90 -4.77 -17.33 6.85
N SER A 91 -5.01 -17.75 8.09
CA SER A 91 -5.66 -16.88 9.07
C SER A 91 -4.72 -15.73 9.41
N GLU A 92 -5.19 -14.51 9.20
CA GLU A 92 -4.52 -13.29 9.58
C GLU A 92 -5.07 -12.86 10.96
N LEU A 93 -4.18 -12.81 11.94
CA LEU A 93 -4.56 -12.70 13.36
C LEU A 93 -4.73 -11.26 13.83
N ALA A 94 -4.12 -10.28 13.15
CA ALA A 94 -4.23 -8.87 13.54
C ALA A 94 -5.63 -8.31 13.28
N TRP A 95 -6.27 -8.76 12.19
CA TRP A 95 -7.52 -8.23 11.66
C TRP A 95 -8.63 -9.29 11.60
N TYR A 96 -8.36 -10.50 12.12
CA TYR A 96 -9.31 -11.62 12.16
C TYR A 96 -9.90 -11.93 10.77
N ALA A 97 -9.03 -11.93 9.76
CA ALA A 97 -9.39 -12.14 8.37
C ALA A 97 -8.65 -13.35 7.79
N GLU A 98 -9.01 -13.73 6.57
CA GLU A 98 -8.24 -14.69 5.79
C GLU A 98 -7.38 -13.94 4.77
N GLU A 99 -6.08 -14.22 4.77
CA GLU A 99 -5.13 -13.74 3.77
C GLU A 99 -5.01 -14.78 2.65
N SER A 100 -5.37 -14.39 1.42
CA SER A 100 -5.33 -15.27 0.26
C SER A 100 -3.94 -15.48 -0.35
N ASN A 101 -3.00 -14.58 -0.03
CA ASN A 101 -1.66 -14.46 -0.60
C ASN A 101 -1.60 -14.29 -2.13
N ARG A 102 -2.71 -13.92 -2.77
CA ARG A 102 -2.75 -13.63 -4.21
C ARG A 102 -1.96 -12.37 -4.58
N PHE A 103 -1.84 -11.44 -3.63
CA PHE A 103 -0.96 -10.28 -3.72
C PHE A 103 0.21 -10.47 -2.73
N GLY A 104 1.45 -10.41 -3.22
CA GLY A 104 2.64 -10.51 -2.40
C GLY A 104 3.78 -9.69 -3.00
N THR A 105 5.02 -10.04 -2.63
CA THR A 105 6.20 -9.24 -2.97
C THR A 105 6.43 -9.02 -4.46
N ALA A 106 5.99 -9.95 -5.31
CA ALA A 106 6.17 -9.82 -6.77
C ALA A 106 5.08 -8.95 -7.42
N GLU A 107 3.91 -8.85 -6.79
CA GLU A 107 2.82 -8.00 -7.24
C GLU A 107 3.00 -6.56 -6.73
N PHE A 108 3.44 -6.38 -5.49
CA PHE A 108 3.78 -5.05 -4.93
C PHE A 108 4.92 -4.36 -5.69
#